data_AF-A0A2H8TXP0-F1
#
_entry.id   AF-A0A2H8TXP0-F1
#
_cell.length_a   1.000
_cell.length_b   1.000
_cell.length_c   1.000
_cell.angle_alpha   90.00
_cell.angle_beta   90.00
_cell.angle_gamma   90.00
#
_symmetry.space_group_name_H-M   'P 1'
#
loop_
_entity.id
_entity.type
_entity.pdbx_description
1 polymer ?
#
loop_
_entity_poly.entity_id
_entity_poly.type
_entity_poly.pdbx_seq_one_letter_code
_entity_poly.pdbx_strand_id
1 'polypeptide(L)'
;MMAVYALSTVHLSLSIFAVAFAESAVADDTGHPREIPLNFIMELNQVTNVSDLFIKFIPDTNMNDAQKIYTTIGFQNRYAYDSEIKATLIPKAASCSIGLQTISLKDTDDLSLYYYPMCTRVNRCGGCCGHDLLACRPTEIETLNFEVMVLQYKGSPGSGKLEFKGRKSVSVDQHLNCKCDCIIEEENCTPLQVYNPNECSCMCTNEKDRHECHDEHGLKLWNSTACTCQSL
;
A
#
# COMPACT_ATOMS: atom_id res chain seq x y z
N MET A 1 -70.49 -51.78 21.05
CA MET A 1 -69.33 -52.14 21.91
C MET A 1 -68.10 -51.59 21.22
N MET A 2 -67.51 -50.49 21.69
CA MET A 2 -66.67 -50.38 22.91
C MET A 2 -65.28 -51.03 22.74
N ALA A 3 -64.28 -50.21 22.40
CA ALA A 3 -62.94 -50.25 22.99
C ALA A 3 -62.19 -48.95 22.66
N VAL A 4 -61.72 -48.23 23.68
CA VAL A 4 -60.82 -47.08 23.59
C VAL A 4 -59.56 -47.45 24.37
N TYR A 5 -58.37 -47.33 23.78
CA TYR A 5 -57.11 -47.24 24.54
C TYR A 5 -56.05 -46.42 23.80
N ALA A 6 -55.26 -45.69 24.58
CA ALA A 6 -54.01 -45.04 24.19
C ALA A 6 -52.84 -45.78 24.90
N LEU A 7 -51.58 -45.32 25.01
CA LEU A 7 -50.99 -44.00 24.78
C LEU A 7 -49.45 -44.18 24.69
N SER A 8 -48.76 -43.70 23.65
CA SER A 8 -47.35 -43.28 23.82
C SER A 8 -46.72 -42.49 22.67
N THR A 9 -45.79 -41.63 23.08
CA THR A 9 -45.05 -40.61 22.34
C THR A 9 -43.70 -41.10 21.80
N VAL A 10 -43.24 -40.56 20.66
CA VAL A 10 -41.84 -40.12 20.48
C VAL A 10 -41.82 -38.89 19.56
N HIS A 11 -41.26 -37.78 20.05
CA HIS A 11 -40.80 -36.66 19.21
C HIS A 11 -39.39 -36.98 18.71
N LEU A 12 -39.09 -36.78 17.42
CA LEU A 12 -37.71 -36.56 16.97
C LEU A 12 -37.65 -35.56 15.82
N SER A 13 -37.08 -34.40 16.13
CA SER A 13 -36.55 -33.44 15.16
C SER A 13 -35.36 -34.05 14.43
N LEU A 14 -35.30 -33.91 13.10
CA LEU A 14 -34.12 -34.26 12.32
C LEU A 14 -33.59 -33.01 11.61
N SER A 15 -32.35 -32.67 11.95
CA SER A 15 -31.69 -31.43 11.58
C SER A 15 -31.06 -31.48 10.19
N ILE A 16 -31.06 -30.31 9.58
CA ILE A 16 -30.23 -29.83 8.45
C ILE A 16 -28.92 -30.62 8.28
N PHE A 17 -28.73 -31.21 7.09
CA PHE A 17 -27.40 -31.49 6.53
C PHE A 17 -27.14 -30.50 5.39
N ALA A 18 -26.43 -29.42 5.71
CA ALA A 18 -25.84 -28.56 4.69
C ALA A 18 -24.57 -29.23 4.16
N VAL A 19 -24.53 -29.53 2.86
CA VAL A 19 -23.33 -30.05 2.21
C VAL A 19 -22.34 -28.90 2.07
N ALA A 20 -21.36 -28.84 2.96
CA ALA A 20 -20.24 -27.93 2.84
C ALA A 20 -19.32 -28.42 1.72
N PHE A 21 -19.32 -27.73 0.58
CA PHE A 21 -18.28 -27.88 -0.43
C PHE A 21 -16.99 -27.27 0.13
N ALA A 22 -16.08 -28.12 0.61
CA ALA A 22 -14.74 -27.71 0.97
C ALA A 22 -13.93 -27.51 -0.32
N GLU A 23 -13.76 -26.25 -0.71
CA GLU A 23 -12.97 -25.87 -1.88
C GLU A 23 -11.48 -26.01 -1.55
N SER A 24 -10.95 -27.21 -1.78
CA SER A 24 -9.53 -27.53 -1.53
C SER A 24 -8.65 -26.84 -2.57
N ALA A 25 -7.95 -25.79 -2.15
CA ALA A 25 -6.90 -25.17 -2.96
C ALA A 25 -5.84 -26.20 -3.33
N VAL A 26 -5.70 -26.50 -4.63
CA VAL A 26 -4.68 -27.40 -5.16
C VAL A 26 -3.32 -26.75 -4.96
N ALA A 27 -2.46 -27.40 -4.17
CA ALA A 27 -1.07 -27.00 -4.03
C ALA A 27 -0.30 -27.40 -5.30
N ASP A 28 0.03 -26.42 -6.15
CA ASP A 28 1.02 -26.62 -7.20
C ASP A 28 2.41 -26.83 -6.56
N ASP A 29 3.03 -27.96 -6.89
CA ASP A 29 4.35 -28.40 -6.39
C ASP A 29 5.42 -28.17 -7.47
N THR A 30 5.45 -26.96 -8.01
CA THR A 30 6.64 -26.45 -8.67
C THR A 30 7.52 -25.78 -7.63
N GLY A 31 8.79 -26.20 -7.52
CA GLY A 31 9.72 -25.79 -6.46
C GLY A 31 10.20 -24.34 -6.48
N HIS A 32 9.41 -23.42 -7.05
CA HIS A 32 9.62 -21.98 -6.97
C HIS A 32 9.03 -21.45 -5.65
N PRO A 33 9.68 -20.48 -4.98
CA PRO A 33 9.05 -19.75 -3.89
C PRO A 33 7.75 -19.12 -4.39
N ARG A 34 6.63 -19.41 -3.71
CA ARG A 34 5.36 -18.76 -4.01
C ARG A 34 5.44 -17.28 -3.65
N GLU A 35 4.95 -16.42 -4.53
CA GLU A 35 4.79 -15.00 -4.23
C GLU A 35 3.82 -14.83 -3.04
N ILE A 36 4.07 -13.83 -2.21
CA ILE A 36 3.22 -13.56 -1.04
C ILE A 36 1.94 -12.89 -1.54
N PRO A 37 0.74 -13.46 -1.30
CA PRO A 37 -0.51 -12.88 -1.76
C PRO A 37 -0.73 -11.46 -1.22
N LEU A 38 -1.25 -10.57 -2.06
CA LEU A 38 -1.36 -9.13 -1.74
C LEU A 38 -2.22 -8.87 -0.50
N ASN A 39 -3.31 -9.60 -0.32
CA ASN A 39 -4.16 -9.55 0.88
C ASN A 39 -3.37 -9.90 2.15
N PHE A 40 -2.51 -10.91 2.11
CA PHE A 40 -1.64 -11.28 3.25
C PHE A 40 -0.60 -10.18 3.54
N ILE A 41 -0.11 -9.48 2.52
CA ILE A 41 0.75 -8.30 2.72
C ILE A 41 -0.02 -7.13 3.35
N MET A 42 -1.30 -6.92 2.99
CA MET A 42 -2.14 -5.91 3.64
C MET A 42 -2.36 -6.21 5.14
N GLU A 43 -2.38 -7.48 5.55
CA GLU A 43 -2.37 -7.87 6.96
C GLU A 43 -1.00 -7.64 7.62
N LEU A 44 0.10 -8.04 6.96
CA LEU A 44 1.47 -7.80 7.43
C LEU A 44 1.77 -6.30 7.64
N ASN A 45 1.20 -5.41 6.83
CA ASN A 45 1.33 -3.95 6.98
C ASN A 45 0.74 -3.41 8.29
N GLN A 46 -0.09 -4.18 9.01
CA GLN A 46 -0.66 -3.82 10.30
C GLN A 46 0.28 -4.16 11.48
N VAL A 47 1.41 -4.84 11.22
CA VAL A 47 2.39 -5.21 12.23
C VAL A 47 3.22 -4.00 12.65
N THR A 48 3.18 -3.68 13.94
CA THR A 48 3.90 -2.51 14.49
C THR A 48 5.26 -2.84 15.08
N ASN A 49 5.54 -4.11 15.40
CA ASN A 49 6.76 -4.54 16.06
C ASN A 49 7.02 -6.05 15.87
N VAL A 50 8.24 -6.49 16.20
CA VAL A 50 8.67 -7.89 16.00
C VAL A 50 7.84 -8.89 16.82
N SER A 51 7.43 -8.57 18.04
CA SER A 51 6.61 -9.49 18.85
C SER A 51 5.23 -9.73 18.19
N ASP A 52 4.62 -8.69 17.65
CA ASP A 52 3.34 -8.75 16.93
C ASP A 52 3.46 -9.58 15.63
N LEU A 53 4.60 -9.50 14.92
CA LEU A 53 4.91 -10.35 13.77
C LEU A 53 4.89 -11.84 14.14
N PHE A 54 5.64 -12.21 15.18
CA PHE A 54 5.75 -13.60 15.63
C PHE A 54 4.41 -14.13 16.13
N ILE A 55 3.67 -13.35 16.94
CA ILE A 55 2.38 -13.78 17.49
C ILE A 55 1.33 -14.02 16.41
N LYS A 56 1.25 -13.16 15.38
CA LYS A 56 0.23 -13.26 14.33
C LYS A 56 0.60 -14.19 13.18
N PHE A 57 1.84 -14.14 12.71
CA PHE A 57 2.25 -14.74 11.43
C PHE A 57 3.24 -15.90 11.59
N ILE A 58 3.84 -16.08 12.77
CA ILE A 58 4.81 -17.16 13.03
C ILE A 58 4.59 -17.82 14.41
N PRO A 59 3.34 -18.18 14.80
CA PRO A 59 3.00 -18.55 16.18
C PRO A 59 3.73 -19.80 16.69
N ASP A 60 4.07 -20.73 15.78
CA ASP A 60 4.78 -21.97 16.11
C ASP A 60 6.29 -21.77 16.34
N THR A 61 6.83 -20.59 16.03
CA THR A 61 8.27 -20.31 16.20
C THR A 61 8.53 -19.57 17.51
N ASN A 62 9.32 -20.19 18.40
CA ASN A 62 9.79 -19.53 19.60
C ASN A 62 10.75 -18.39 19.24
N MET A 63 10.37 -17.14 19.56
CA MET A 63 11.15 -15.94 19.27
C MET A 63 12.58 -15.99 19.83
N ASN A 64 12.79 -16.61 21.01
CA ASN A 64 14.12 -16.74 21.61
C ASN A 64 15.00 -17.75 20.86
N ASP A 65 14.40 -18.76 20.23
CA ASP A 65 15.14 -19.74 19.43
C ASP A 65 15.42 -19.21 18.02
N ALA A 66 14.46 -18.48 17.41
CA ALA A 66 14.70 -17.74 16.17
C ALA A 66 15.86 -16.73 16.31
N GLN A 67 15.97 -16.06 17.46
CA GLN A 67 17.08 -15.13 17.73
C GLN A 67 18.45 -15.85 17.78
N LYS A 68 18.50 -17.15 18.11
CA LYS A 68 19.75 -17.95 18.05
C LYS A 68 20.12 -18.32 16.61
N ILE A 69 19.14 -18.55 15.73
CA ILE A 69 19.38 -18.95 14.33
C ILE A 69 20.20 -17.90 13.57
N TYR A 70 20.04 -16.61 13.89
CA TYR A 70 20.82 -15.51 13.31
C TYR A 70 22.34 -15.66 13.43
N THR A 71 22.87 -16.43 14.39
CA THR A 71 24.33 -16.61 14.53
C THR A 71 24.94 -17.61 13.55
N THR A 72 24.13 -18.39 12.85
CA THR A 72 24.60 -19.55 12.08
C THR A 72 24.44 -19.38 10.55
N ILE A 73 23.53 -18.50 10.11
CA ILE A 73 23.27 -18.26 8.68
C ILE A 73 24.04 -17.03 8.17
N GLY A 74 25.36 -17.19 7.99
CA GLY A 74 26.16 -16.41 7.04
C GLY A 74 26.48 -14.93 7.34
N PHE A 75 25.85 -14.27 8.32
CA PHE A 75 26.19 -12.88 8.67
C PHE A 75 27.24 -12.79 9.79
N GLN A 76 28.50 -12.66 9.35
CA GLN A 76 29.75 -12.50 10.12
C GLN A 76 30.21 -13.67 11.00
N ASN A 77 31.24 -14.36 10.50
CA ASN A 77 32.01 -15.36 11.24
C ASN A 77 32.97 -14.67 12.23
N ARG A 78 32.98 -15.11 13.51
CA ARG A 78 33.68 -14.42 14.62
C ARG A 78 35.18 -14.75 14.73
N TYR A 79 35.97 -14.39 13.71
CA TYR A 79 37.43 -14.33 13.82
C TYR A 79 38.01 -13.10 13.09
N ALA A 80 37.57 -11.91 13.49
CA ALA A 80 38.22 -10.64 13.16
C ALA A 80 38.81 -10.05 14.43
N TYR A 81 40.13 -10.15 14.54
CA TYR A 81 40.92 -9.49 15.58
C TYR A 81 41.04 -8.00 15.23
N ASP A 82 40.73 -7.15 16.23
CA ASP A 82 40.92 -5.69 16.24
C ASP A 82 40.23 -4.86 15.13
N SER A 83 38.96 -4.53 15.35
CA SER A 83 38.42 -3.21 14.98
C SER A 83 37.25 -2.86 15.89
N GLU A 84 36.99 -1.56 16.10
CA GLU A 84 35.90 -1.07 16.95
C GLU A 84 34.54 -1.61 16.48
N ILE A 85 33.97 -2.56 17.22
CA ILE A 85 32.66 -3.15 16.91
C ILE A 85 31.57 -2.11 17.22
N LYS A 86 31.30 -1.25 16.22
CA LYS A 86 30.16 -0.34 16.24
C LYS A 86 28.88 -1.17 16.31
N ALA A 87 28.18 -1.08 17.44
CA ALA A 87 26.98 -1.88 17.69
C ALA A 87 25.94 -1.71 16.57
N THR A 88 25.43 -2.83 16.05
CA THR A 88 24.36 -2.85 15.06
C THR A 88 23.11 -2.20 15.64
N LEU A 89 22.61 -1.15 14.99
CA LEU A 89 21.37 -0.50 15.38
C LEU A 89 20.17 -1.33 14.90
N ILE A 90 19.22 -1.59 15.79
CA ILE A 90 17.94 -2.20 15.43
C ILE A 90 17.09 -1.14 14.72
N PRO A 91 16.64 -1.35 13.47
CA PRO A 91 15.81 -0.39 12.76
C PRO A 91 14.44 -0.29 13.43
N LYS A 92 13.94 0.94 13.60
CA LYS A 92 12.53 1.18 13.90
C LYS A 92 11.75 1.13 12.59
N ALA A 93 10.68 0.34 12.55
CA ALA A 93 9.79 0.29 11.39
C ALA A 93 9.20 1.69 11.10
N ALA A 94 9.30 2.12 9.84
CA ALA A 94 8.63 3.32 9.34
C ALA A 94 7.28 2.91 8.75
N SER A 95 6.35 2.47 9.59
CA SER A 95 5.00 2.06 9.17
C SER A 95 4.24 3.24 8.54
N CYS A 96 3.34 2.95 7.59
CA CYS A 96 2.47 3.97 7.00
C CYS A 96 1.73 4.75 8.09
N SER A 97 2.02 6.03 8.20
CA SER A 97 1.54 6.89 9.28
C SER A 97 1.69 8.38 8.92
N ILE A 98 1.13 9.23 9.77
CA ILE A 98 1.21 10.69 9.62
C ILE A 98 2.55 11.19 10.15
N GLY A 99 3.24 12.02 9.36
CA GLY A 99 4.43 12.75 9.76
C GLY A 99 4.41 14.20 9.29
N LEU A 100 5.13 15.08 10.01
CA LEU A 100 5.33 16.46 9.58
C LEU A 100 6.29 16.51 8.38
N GLN A 101 5.77 16.91 7.22
CA GLN A 101 6.56 17.14 6.01
C GLN A 101 6.66 18.63 5.71
N THR A 102 7.78 19.06 5.13
CA THR A 102 7.98 20.46 4.72
C THR A 102 7.42 20.63 3.31
N ILE A 103 6.52 21.59 3.12
CA ILE A 103 5.88 21.91 1.84
C ILE A 103 6.21 23.34 1.41
N SER A 104 6.34 23.57 0.09
CA SER A 104 6.47 24.92 -0.47
C SER A 104 5.14 25.67 -0.35
N LEU A 105 5.21 26.94 0.03
CA LEU A 105 4.07 27.86 -0.05
C LEU A 105 4.08 28.71 -1.33
N LYS A 106 5.14 28.60 -2.14
CA LYS A 106 5.18 29.24 -3.46
C LYS A 106 4.45 28.35 -4.46
N ASP A 107 3.33 28.85 -4.97
CA ASP A 107 2.40 28.21 -5.90
C ASP A 107 2.54 28.75 -7.35
N THR A 108 3.72 29.27 -7.69
CA THR A 108 4.01 29.86 -8.99
C THR A 108 5.51 29.77 -9.32
N ASP A 109 5.82 29.55 -10.59
CA ASP A 109 7.19 29.48 -11.09
C ASP A 109 7.84 30.87 -11.31
N ASP A 110 7.11 31.98 -11.13
CA ASP A 110 7.63 33.34 -11.30
C ASP A 110 8.81 33.62 -10.35
N LEU A 111 10.03 33.53 -10.86
CA LEU A 111 11.28 33.74 -10.12
C LEU A 111 11.51 35.19 -9.67
N SER A 112 10.73 36.16 -10.18
CA SER A 112 10.76 37.54 -9.68
C SER A 112 10.08 37.68 -8.31
N LEU A 113 9.22 36.72 -7.94
CA LEU A 113 8.46 36.72 -6.69
C LEU A 113 9.12 35.88 -5.60
N TYR A 114 9.21 36.46 -4.42
CA TYR A 114 9.65 35.84 -3.19
C TYR A 114 8.49 35.79 -2.18
N TYR A 115 8.20 34.61 -1.66
CA TYR A 115 7.13 34.37 -0.70
C TYR A 115 7.74 34.22 0.69
N TYR A 116 7.17 34.91 1.70
CA TYR A 116 7.59 34.78 3.09
C TYR A 116 6.42 34.33 3.99
N PRO A 117 6.56 33.24 4.75
CA PRO A 117 7.64 32.24 4.65
C PRO A 117 7.57 31.47 3.32
N MET A 118 8.71 30.95 2.83
CA MET A 118 8.76 30.20 1.57
C MET A 118 8.16 28.78 1.67
N CYS A 119 8.15 28.22 2.87
CA CYS A 119 7.69 26.86 3.17
C CYS A 119 7.13 26.78 4.60
N THR A 120 6.27 25.81 4.84
CA THR A 120 5.76 25.47 6.18
C THR A 120 5.80 23.95 6.39
N ARG A 121 5.38 23.47 7.56
CA ARG A 121 5.17 22.04 7.81
C ARG A 121 3.69 21.75 7.97
N VAL A 122 3.23 20.67 7.32
CA VAL A 122 1.88 20.12 7.48
C VAL A 122 1.96 18.62 7.69
N ASN A 123 0.92 18.03 8.26
CA ASN A 123 0.81 16.58 8.38
C ASN A 123 0.62 15.96 6.99
N ARG A 124 1.42 14.95 6.66
CA ARG A 124 1.34 14.17 5.42
C ARG A 124 1.56 12.69 5.73
N CYS A 125 0.99 11.83 4.89
CA CYS A 125 1.24 10.40 4.96
C CYS A 125 2.65 10.08 4.47
N GLY A 126 3.28 9.12 5.12
CA GLY A 126 4.59 8.60 4.76
C GLY A 126 4.92 7.32 5.52
N GLY A 127 6.08 6.74 5.21
CA GLY A 127 6.42 5.38 5.64
C GLY A 127 6.26 4.38 4.49
N CYS A 128 6.55 3.13 4.79
CA CYS A 128 6.62 2.04 3.83
C CYS A 128 5.36 1.15 3.88
N CYS A 129 5.08 0.52 2.75
CA CYS A 129 4.13 -0.57 2.61
C CYS A 129 4.87 -1.78 2.03
N GLY A 130 4.46 -3.00 2.40
CA GLY A 130 5.20 -4.24 2.13
C GLY A 130 5.10 -4.80 0.71
N HIS A 131 4.53 -4.06 -0.25
CA HIS A 131 4.41 -4.48 -1.64
C HIS A 131 4.55 -3.30 -2.59
N ASP A 132 5.14 -3.52 -3.77
CA ASP A 132 5.42 -2.47 -4.76
C ASP A 132 4.15 -1.90 -5.42
N LEU A 133 3.02 -2.59 -5.32
CA LEU A 133 1.70 -2.08 -5.76
C LEU A 133 1.01 -1.19 -4.72
N LEU A 134 1.58 -1.03 -3.52
CA LEU A 134 0.98 -0.30 -2.40
C LEU A 134 1.79 0.96 -2.06
N ALA A 135 1.09 2.05 -1.74
CA ALA A 135 1.66 3.27 -1.20
C ALA A 135 0.95 3.70 0.10
N CYS A 136 1.61 4.51 0.91
CA CYS A 136 0.99 5.12 2.08
C CYS A 136 0.11 6.32 1.66
N ARG A 137 -1.18 6.06 1.44
CA ARG A 137 -2.17 7.00 0.91
C ARG A 137 -2.97 7.66 2.04
N PRO A 138 -3.40 8.93 1.91
CA PRO A 138 -4.36 9.53 2.82
C PRO A 138 -5.74 8.90 2.68
N THR A 139 -6.44 8.71 3.79
CA THR A 139 -7.87 8.36 3.81
C THR A 139 -8.77 9.53 4.18
N GLU A 140 -8.18 10.60 4.72
CA GLU A 140 -8.87 11.80 5.17
C GLU A 140 -7.95 13.01 4.98
N ILE A 141 -8.48 14.10 4.42
CA ILE A 141 -7.73 15.30 4.03
C ILE A 141 -8.47 16.55 4.54
N GLU A 142 -7.72 17.49 5.06
CA GLU A 142 -8.16 18.83 5.48
C GLU A 142 -7.38 19.89 4.69
N THR A 143 -8.07 20.81 4.01
CA THR A 143 -7.40 21.92 3.31
C THR A 143 -7.17 23.10 4.25
N LEU A 144 -5.91 23.37 4.58
CA LEU A 144 -5.50 24.54 5.35
C LEU A 144 -5.30 25.76 4.44
N ASN A 145 -5.52 26.96 4.96
CA ASN A 145 -5.28 28.21 4.23
C ASN A 145 -4.23 29.06 4.96
N PHE A 146 -3.07 29.24 4.33
CA PHE A 146 -1.96 30.02 4.88
C PHE A 146 -1.88 31.41 4.23
N GLU A 147 -1.76 32.46 5.04
CA GLU A 147 -1.45 33.80 4.55
C GLU A 147 0.07 33.98 4.40
N VAL A 148 0.53 34.32 3.20
CA VAL A 148 1.94 34.62 2.90
C VAL A 148 2.12 36.05 2.42
N MET A 149 3.28 36.64 2.73
CA MET A 149 3.70 37.92 2.15
C MET A 149 4.38 37.69 0.80
N VAL A 150 3.92 38.39 -0.23
CA VAL A 150 4.53 38.34 -1.57
C VAL A 150 5.36 39.59 -1.79
N LEU A 151 6.64 39.39 -2.09
CA LEU A 151 7.61 40.43 -2.44
C LEU A 151 8.07 40.24 -3.88
N GLN A 152 8.34 41.31 -4.63
CA GLN A 152 8.99 41.22 -5.94
C GLN A 152 10.39 41.85 -5.88
N TYR A 153 11.35 41.23 -6.54
CA TYR A 153 12.67 41.82 -6.74
C TYR A 153 12.60 42.97 -7.76
N LYS A 154 13.01 44.18 -7.33
CA LYS A 154 13.09 45.38 -8.17
C LYS A 154 14.52 45.95 -8.28
N GLY A 155 15.52 45.18 -7.88
CA GLY A 155 16.92 45.59 -7.93
C GLY A 155 17.51 45.52 -9.34
N SER A 156 18.36 46.50 -9.67
CA SER A 156 19.52 46.21 -10.50
C SER A 156 20.56 45.46 -9.65
N PRO A 157 21.48 44.67 -10.25
CA PRO A 157 22.54 44.00 -9.49
C PRO A 157 23.29 44.99 -8.60
N GLY A 158 23.24 44.78 -7.28
CA GLY A 158 23.89 45.61 -6.27
C GLY A 158 22.98 46.54 -5.44
N SER A 159 21.71 46.78 -5.81
CA SER A 159 20.81 47.61 -4.97
C SER A 159 19.83 46.84 -4.09
N GLY A 160 19.59 45.56 -4.37
CA GLY A 160 18.99 44.59 -3.44
C GLY A 160 17.55 44.88 -2.96
N LYS A 161 16.81 45.80 -3.59
CA LYS A 161 15.49 46.23 -3.10
C LYS A 161 14.38 45.24 -3.47
N LEU A 162 13.64 44.79 -2.46
CA LEU A 162 12.37 44.08 -2.59
C LEU A 162 11.21 45.08 -2.46
N GLU A 163 10.20 44.93 -3.32
CA GLU A 163 8.93 45.65 -3.24
C GLU A 163 7.85 44.73 -2.67
N PHE A 164 7.11 45.17 -1.67
CA PHE A 164 5.93 44.44 -1.18
C PHE A 164 4.80 44.52 -2.21
N LYS A 165 4.28 43.36 -2.63
CA LYS A 165 3.18 43.24 -3.59
C LYS A 165 1.82 43.02 -2.93
N GLY A 166 1.81 42.43 -1.75
CA GLY A 166 0.57 42.14 -1.03
C GLY A 166 0.68 40.89 -0.17
N ARG A 167 -0.47 40.44 0.32
CA ARG A 167 -0.63 39.16 0.99
C ARG A 167 -1.46 38.25 0.10
N LYS A 168 -1.15 36.95 0.13
CA LYS A 168 -1.82 35.91 -0.67
C LYS A 168 -2.26 34.79 0.26
N SER A 169 -3.47 34.27 0.07
CA SER A 169 -3.90 33.01 0.67
C SER A 169 -3.44 31.86 -0.21
N VAL A 170 -2.74 30.89 0.37
CA VAL A 170 -2.27 29.66 -0.28
C VAL A 170 -2.94 28.49 0.41
N SER A 171 -3.74 27.74 -0.35
CA SER A 171 -4.42 26.53 0.15
C SER A 171 -3.47 25.33 0.08
N VAL A 172 -3.39 24.55 1.15
CA VAL A 172 -2.47 23.42 1.30
C VAL A 172 -3.18 22.28 2.00
N ASP A 173 -3.21 21.12 1.36
CA ASP A 173 -3.81 19.93 1.96
C ASP A 173 -2.92 19.31 3.04
N GLN A 174 -3.56 19.01 4.16
CA GLN A 174 -3.07 18.27 5.30
C GLN A 174 -3.76 16.90 5.35
N HIS A 175 -3.01 15.83 5.66
CA HIS A 175 -3.58 14.50 5.81
C HIS A 175 -3.93 14.24 7.28
N LEU A 176 -5.13 13.75 7.56
CA LEU A 176 -5.64 13.47 8.92
C LEU A 176 -5.60 11.98 9.29
N ASN A 177 -5.57 11.08 8.30
CA ASN A 177 -5.41 9.64 8.49
C ASN A 177 -4.79 8.99 7.25
N CYS A 178 -4.13 7.83 7.41
CA CYS A 178 -3.34 7.15 6.39
C CYS A 178 -3.54 5.64 6.41
N LYS A 179 -3.48 4.98 5.25
CA LYS A 179 -3.38 3.51 5.13
C LYS A 179 -2.42 3.11 3.99
N CYS A 180 -1.93 1.88 4.04
CA CYS A 180 -1.38 1.25 2.84
C CYS A 180 -2.54 0.92 1.90
N ASP A 181 -2.50 1.49 0.69
CA ASP A 181 -3.52 1.32 -0.33
C ASP A 181 -2.88 1.18 -1.70
N CYS A 182 -3.66 0.73 -2.69
CA CYS A 182 -3.19 0.58 -4.06
C CYS A 182 -2.67 1.91 -4.65
N ILE A 183 -1.61 1.81 -5.45
CA ILE A 183 -1.07 2.96 -6.21
C ILE A 183 -1.99 3.32 -7.38
N ILE A 184 -2.60 2.30 -8.00
CA ILE A 184 -3.58 2.42 -9.07
C ILE A 184 -4.97 2.43 -8.41
N GLU A 185 -5.78 3.42 -8.79
CA GLU A 185 -7.17 3.59 -8.35
C GLU A 185 -8.12 3.28 -9.53
N GLU A 186 -9.43 3.13 -9.28
CA GLU A 186 -10.41 2.74 -10.30
C GLU A 186 -10.46 3.75 -11.47
N GLU A 187 -10.27 5.04 -11.16
CA GLU A 187 -10.19 6.15 -12.10
C GLU A 187 -8.95 6.12 -13.01
N ASN A 188 -7.99 5.23 -12.74
CA ASN A 188 -6.83 5.01 -13.61
C ASN A 188 -7.10 3.93 -14.66
N CYS A 189 -8.17 3.14 -14.53
CA CYS A 189 -8.53 2.13 -15.50
C CYS A 189 -9.19 2.74 -16.74
N THR A 190 -8.89 2.17 -17.92
CA THR A 190 -9.53 2.56 -19.17
C THR A 190 -10.97 2.00 -19.26
N PRO A 191 -11.85 2.52 -20.14
CA PRO A 191 -13.22 2.00 -20.29
C PRO A 191 -13.35 0.53 -20.75
N LEU A 192 -12.25 -0.13 -21.13
CA LEU A 192 -12.21 -1.56 -21.46
C LEU A 192 -11.75 -2.43 -20.27
N GLN A 193 -11.38 -1.80 -19.15
CA GLN A 193 -10.87 -2.44 -17.96
C GLN A 193 -11.86 -2.34 -16.80
N VAL A 194 -11.74 -3.28 -15.87
CA VAL A 194 -12.37 -3.24 -14.55
C VAL A 194 -11.28 -3.31 -13.50
N TYR A 195 -11.39 -2.49 -12.46
CA TYR A 195 -10.45 -2.47 -11.35
C TYR A 195 -10.62 -3.69 -10.44
N ASN A 196 -9.52 -4.39 -10.15
CA ASN A 196 -9.46 -5.48 -9.18
C ASN A 196 -8.75 -5.01 -7.91
N PRO A 197 -9.49 -4.72 -6.81
CA PRO A 197 -8.89 -4.22 -5.57
C PRO A 197 -8.04 -5.27 -4.84
N ASN A 198 -8.22 -6.57 -5.12
CA ASN A 198 -7.43 -7.64 -4.50
C ASN A 198 -6.04 -7.80 -5.13
N GLU A 199 -5.84 -7.25 -6.33
CA GLU A 199 -4.59 -7.28 -7.08
C GLU A 199 -4.00 -5.88 -7.32
N CYS A 200 -4.67 -4.81 -6.87
CA CYS A 200 -4.34 -3.42 -7.18
C CYS A 200 -4.11 -3.17 -8.70
N SER A 201 -4.92 -3.81 -9.55
CA SER A 201 -4.69 -3.88 -11.00
C SER A 201 -5.94 -3.54 -11.82
N CYS A 202 -5.74 -3.04 -13.05
CA CYS A 202 -6.82 -2.87 -14.03
C CYS A 202 -6.84 -4.09 -14.97
N MET A 203 -7.89 -4.90 -14.90
CA MET A 203 -8.03 -6.13 -15.69
C MET A 203 -8.85 -5.88 -16.96
N CYS A 204 -8.41 -6.42 -18.10
CA CYS A 204 -9.17 -6.33 -19.35
C CYS A 204 -10.48 -7.13 -19.28
N THR A 205 -11.57 -6.57 -19.81
CA THR A 205 -12.87 -7.28 -19.88
C THR A 205 -13.04 -8.10 -21.16
N ASN A 206 -12.32 -7.74 -22.23
CA ASN A 206 -12.42 -8.35 -23.55
C ASN A 206 -11.42 -9.50 -23.75
N GLU A 207 -11.43 -10.47 -22.83
CA GLU A 207 -10.57 -11.66 -22.91
C GLU A 207 -10.76 -12.43 -24.24
N LYS A 208 -11.95 -12.40 -24.85
CA LYS A 208 -12.16 -13.01 -26.18
C LYS A 208 -11.25 -12.38 -27.25
N ASP A 209 -11.23 -11.04 -27.36
CA ASP A 209 -10.40 -10.31 -28.31
C ASP A 209 -8.91 -10.59 -28.09
N ARG A 210 -8.52 -10.79 -26.82
CA ARG A 210 -7.16 -11.17 -26.44
C ARG A 210 -6.78 -12.57 -26.94
N HIS A 211 -7.67 -13.55 -26.81
CA HIS A 211 -7.43 -14.91 -27.33
C HIS A 211 -7.32 -14.88 -28.86
N GLU A 212 -8.25 -14.22 -29.56
CA GLU A 212 -8.21 -14.06 -31.02
C GLU A 212 -6.94 -13.31 -31.48
N CYS A 213 -6.44 -12.35 -30.69
CA CYS A 213 -5.17 -11.66 -30.92
C CYS A 213 -3.95 -12.59 -30.84
N HIS A 214 -3.96 -13.55 -29.91
CA HIS A 214 -2.87 -14.49 -29.71
C HIS A 214 -2.84 -15.61 -30.77
N ASP A 215 -3.99 -15.96 -31.36
CA ASP A 215 -4.11 -16.93 -32.46
C ASP A 215 -3.43 -16.42 -33.76
N GLU A 216 -3.37 -15.10 -33.97
CA GLU A 216 -2.64 -14.46 -35.08
C GLU A 216 -1.12 -14.35 -34.83
N HIS A 217 -0.52 -15.49 -34.50
CA HIS A 217 0.88 -15.65 -34.10
C HIS A 217 1.87 -14.87 -35.00
N GLY A 218 2.60 -13.93 -34.38
CA GLY A 218 3.72 -13.23 -35.00
C GLY A 218 3.36 -12.03 -35.90
N LEU A 219 2.07 -11.72 -36.09
CA LEU A 219 1.60 -10.54 -36.81
C LEU A 219 1.00 -9.46 -35.89
N LYS A 220 0.48 -9.88 -34.74
CA LYS A 220 -0.13 -9.00 -33.74
C LYS A 220 0.39 -9.28 -32.34
N LEU A 221 0.31 -8.28 -31.47
CA LEU A 221 0.70 -8.30 -30.08
C LEU A 221 -0.43 -7.71 -29.22
N TRP A 222 -0.79 -8.39 -28.14
CA TRP A 222 -1.76 -7.88 -27.19
C TRP A 222 -1.16 -6.81 -26.28
N ASN A 223 -1.78 -5.64 -26.21
CA ASN A 223 -1.43 -4.57 -25.28
C ASN A 223 -2.36 -4.64 -24.05
N SER A 224 -1.86 -5.15 -22.93
CA SER A 224 -2.62 -5.30 -21.68
C SER A 224 -2.99 -3.97 -21.02
N THR A 225 -2.21 -2.90 -21.23
CA THR A 225 -2.50 -1.56 -20.69
C THR A 225 -3.68 -0.90 -21.41
N ALA A 226 -3.81 -1.12 -22.72
CA ALA A 226 -4.87 -0.55 -23.55
C ALA A 226 -6.00 -1.54 -23.90
N CYS A 227 -5.89 -2.80 -23.49
CA CYS A 227 -6.79 -3.91 -23.82
C CYS A 227 -7.14 -4.00 -25.32
N THR A 228 -6.11 -3.85 -26.16
CA THR A 228 -6.24 -3.84 -27.62
C THR A 228 -5.17 -4.70 -28.28
N CYS A 229 -5.55 -5.32 -29.40
CA CYS A 229 -4.64 -6.05 -30.26
C CYS A 229 -3.96 -5.08 -31.23
N GLN A 230 -2.63 -5.00 -31.20
CA GLN A 230 -1.83 -4.07 -32.00
C GLN A 230 -1.01 -4.86 -33.04
N SER A 231 -0.96 -4.39 -34.28
CA SER A 231 -0.05 -4.97 -35.28
C SER A 231 1.40 -4.58 -34.99
N LEU A 232 2.34 -5.48 -35.29
CA LEU A 232 3.78 -5.24 -35.20
C LEU A 232 4.31 -4.37 -36.37
#